data_AF-A0A840YNL0-F1
#
_entry.id   AF-A0A840YNL0-F1
#
_cell.length_a   1.000
_cell.length_b   1.000
_cell.length_c   1.000
_cell.angle_alpha   90.00
_cell.angle_beta   90.00
_cell.angle_gamma   90.00
#
_symmetry.space_group_name_H-M   'P 1'
#
loop_
_entity.id
_entity.type
_entity.pdbx_description
1 polymer ?
#
loop_
_entity_poly.entity_id
_entity_poly.type
_entity_poly.pdbx_seq_one_letter_code
_entity_poly.pdbx_strand_id
1 'polypeptide(L)' 'MTDKTLRPNVLISAAKLAPEAVALLEEAGYAVHCTSGYPEEKELLTAIREHRPVAILHRQGIINGTVMDAAAPGLRL' A
#
# COMPACT_ATOMS: atom_id res chain seq x y z
N MET A 1 -15.14 19.51 -15.66
CA MET A 1 -15.52 18.12 -15.40
C MET A 1 -14.26 17.39 -14.95
N THR A 2 -13.96 17.45 -13.65
CA THR A 2 -12.74 16.81 -13.12
C THR A 2 -13.20 15.60 -12.33
N ASP A 3 -12.71 14.45 -12.77
CA ASP A 3 -13.14 13.11 -12.40
C ASP A 3 -13.20 12.90 -10.88
N LYS A 4 -14.39 12.64 -10.38
CA LYS A 4 -14.67 12.27 -9.01
C LYS A 4 -14.90 10.77 -9.00
N THR A 5 -13.85 9.93 -9.04
CA THR A 5 -13.83 8.54 -8.49
C THR A 5 -12.55 7.75 -8.80
N LEU A 6 -11.37 8.19 -8.35
CA LEU A 6 -10.22 7.27 -8.21
C LEU A 6 -9.96 7.05 -6.71
N ARG A 7 -10.23 5.83 -6.24
CA ARG A 7 -9.99 5.43 -4.85
C ARG A 7 -8.50 5.54 -4.54
N PRO A 8 -8.09 6.20 -3.44
CA PRO A 8 -6.68 6.26 -3.05
C PRO A 8 -6.12 4.87 -2.76
N ASN A 9 -4.92 4.58 -3.28
CA ASN A 9 -4.30 3.25 -3.15
C ASN A 9 -3.59 3.10 -1.78
N VAL A 10 -3.79 1.97 -1.12
CA VAL A 10 -3.07 1.58 0.10
C VAL A 10 -2.37 0.25 -0.16
N LEU A 11 -1.08 0.19 0.17
CA LEU A 11 -0.31 -1.05 0.05
C LEU A 11 -0.23 -1.74 1.41
N ILE A 12 -0.53 -3.04 1.48
CA ILE A 12 -0.53 -3.81 2.72
C ILE A 12 0.33 -5.07 2.55
N SER A 13 1.28 -5.28 3.45
CA SER A 13 2.00 -6.56 3.56
C SER A 13 1.26 -7.53 4.49
N ALA A 14 1.35 -8.84 4.24
CA ALA A 14 0.73 -9.87 5.08
C ALA A 14 -0.75 -9.60 5.43
N ALA A 15 -1.55 -9.16 4.44
CA ALA A 15 -2.95 -8.76 4.63
C ALA A 15 -3.84 -9.83 5.29
N LYS A 16 -3.55 -11.12 5.07
CA LYS A 16 -4.24 -12.24 5.74
C LYS A 16 -4.17 -12.20 7.27
N LEU A 17 -3.19 -11.50 7.84
CA LEU A 17 -3.03 -11.35 9.28
C LEU A 17 -3.81 -10.16 9.86
N ALA A 18 -4.48 -9.36 9.02
CA ALA A 18 -5.27 -8.22 9.44
C ALA A 18 -6.53 -8.03 8.54
N PRO A 19 -7.43 -9.04 8.46
CA PRO A 19 -8.62 -8.96 7.62
C PRO A 19 -9.54 -7.80 8.00
N GLU A 20 -9.63 -7.47 9.28
CA GLU A 20 -10.42 -6.33 9.78
C GLU A 20 -9.87 -4.98 9.30
N ALA A 21 -8.53 -4.83 9.22
CA ALA A 21 -7.91 -3.61 8.72
C ALA A 21 -8.15 -3.43 7.22
N VAL A 22 -8.12 -4.53 6.45
CA VAL A 22 -8.47 -4.52 5.02
C VAL A 22 -9.92 -4.07 4.84
N ALA A 23 -10.86 -4.69 5.57
CA ALA A 23 -12.27 -4.34 5.49
C ALA A 23 -12.52 -2.86 5.82
N LEU A 24 -11.91 -2.34 6.89
CA LEU A 24 -12.05 -0.93 7.28
C LEU A 24 -11.54 0.02 6.19
N LEU A 25 -10.40 -0.30 5.54
CA LEU A 25 -9.86 0.52 4.46
C LEU A 25 -10.73 0.46 3.20
N GLU A 26 -11.26 -0.71 2.86
CA GLU A 26 -12.19 -0.86 1.74
C GLU A 26 -13.52 -0.12 1.98
N GLU A 27 -14.08 -0.23 3.18
CA GLU A 27 -15.28 0.50 3.64
C GLU A 27 -15.05 2.02 3.63
N ALA A 28 -13.84 2.46 4.00
CA ALA A 28 -13.43 3.86 3.92
C ALA A 28 -13.16 4.36 2.49
N GLY A 29 -13.31 3.49 1.48
CA GLY A 29 -13.21 3.85 0.06
C GLY A 29 -11.79 3.84 -0.50
N TYR A 30 -10.83 3.19 0.17
CA TYR A 30 -9.49 2.97 -0.38
C TYR A 30 -9.46 1.78 -1.35
N ALA A 31 -8.49 1.79 -2.25
CA ALA A 31 -8.12 0.63 -3.06
C ALA A 31 -6.97 -0.08 -2.36
N VAL A 32 -7.27 -1.24 -1.74
CA VAL A 32 -6.28 -2.02 -1.00
C VAL A 32 -5.54 -2.97 -1.94
N HIS A 33 -4.22 -2.88 -1.96
CA HIS A 33 -3.33 -3.76 -2.72
C HIS A 33 -2.48 -4.57 -1.74
N CYS A 34 -2.44 -5.89 -1.91
CA CYS A 34 -1.74 -6.78 -1.00
C CYS A 34 -0.47 -7.31 -1.64
N THR A 35 0.65 -7.24 -0.93
CA THR A 35 1.85 -7.99 -1.28
C THR A 35 1.78 -9.42 -0.74
N SER A 36 2.84 -10.19 -0.98
CA SER A 36 3.13 -11.41 -0.24
C SER A 36 3.23 -11.17 1.28
N GLY A 37 3.32 -12.25 2.06
CA GLY A 37 3.45 -12.18 3.51
C GLY A 37 4.75 -11.53 3.98
N TYR A 38 5.86 -11.87 3.32
CA TYR A 38 7.18 -11.32 3.60
C TYR A 38 7.76 -10.77 2.29
N PRO A 39 7.26 -9.62 1.81
CA PRO A 39 7.71 -9.09 0.53
C PRO A 39 9.17 -8.67 0.63
N GLU A 40 9.92 -8.97 -0.42
CA GLU A 40 11.27 -8.46 -0.62
C GLU A 40 11.23 -7.04 -1.18
N GLU A 41 12.35 -6.32 -1.09
CA GLU A 41 12.48 -4.95 -1.61
C GLU A 41 11.97 -4.81 -3.05
N LYS A 42 12.32 -5.76 -3.94
CA LYS A 42 11.91 -5.73 -5.34
C LYS A 42 10.40 -5.78 -5.53
N GLU A 43 9.70 -6.58 -4.74
CA GLU A 43 8.24 -6.69 -4.79
C GLU A 43 7.62 -5.35 -4.36
N LEU A 44 8.11 -4.78 -3.27
CA LEU A 44 7.64 -3.49 -2.74
C LEU A 44 7.86 -2.35 -3.73
N LEU A 45 9.04 -2.25 -4.33
CA LEU A 45 9.34 -1.23 -5.34
C LEU A 45 8.46 -1.39 -6.59
N THR A 46 8.16 -2.63 -6.98
CA THR A 46 7.24 -2.91 -8.10
C THR A 46 5.82 -2.45 -7.76
N ALA A 47 5.31 -2.83 -6.59
CA ALA A 47 3.97 -2.45 -6.13
C ALA A 47 3.83 -0.93 -5.92
N ILE A 48 4.85 -0.26 -5.37
CA ILE A 48 4.87 1.20 -5.21
C ILE A 48 4.83 1.90 -6.57
N ARG A 49 5.60 1.42 -7.54
CA ARG A 49 5.60 1.99 -8.90
C ARG A 49 4.25 1.83 -9.59
N GLU A 50 3.62 0.67 -9.46
CA GLU A 50 2.36 0.34 -10.10
C GLU A 50 1.16 1.05 -9.47
N HIS A 51 1.10 1.08 -8.14
CA HIS A 51 -0.08 1.56 -7.42
C HIS A 51 0.07 2.99 -6.89
N ARG A 52 1.29 3.53 -6.80
CA ARG A 52 1.54 4.87 -6.22
C ARG A 52 0.75 5.08 -4.91
N PRO A 53 0.96 4.22 -3.90
CA PRO A 53 0.14 4.22 -2.71
C PRO A 53 0.26 5.54 -1.93
N VAL A 54 -0.85 5.96 -1.32
CA VAL A 54 -0.89 7.13 -0.41
C VAL A 54 -0.59 6.76 1.04
N ALA A 55 -0.61 5.46 1.35
CA ALA A 55 -0.25 4.89 2.64
C ALA A 55 0.28 3.46 2.47
N ILE A 56 1.17 3.05 3.38
CA ILE A 56 1.69 1.68 3.46
C ILE A 56 1.37 1.13 4.85
N LEU A 57 0.59 0.05 4.93
CA LEU A 57 0.38 -0.71 6.15
C LEU A 57 1.36 -1.89 6.18
N HIS A 58 2.50 -1.68 6.83
CA HIS A 58 3.50 -2.71 6.99
C HIS A 58 3.21 -3.60 8.20
N ARG A 59 3.39 -4.92 8.02
CA ARG A 59 3.09 -5.97 8.99
C ARG A 59 4.28 -6.94 9.12
N GLN A 60 4.78 -7.40 7.98
CA GLN A 60 5.85 -8.39 7.85
C GLN A 60 6.64 -8.12 6.57
N GLY A 61 7.89 -8.59 6.51
CA GLY A 61 8.82 -8.32 5.42
C GLY A 61 9.82 -7.22 5.76
N ILE A 62 10.28 -6.49 4.74
CA ILE A 62 11.27 -5.43 4.90
C ILE A 62 10.72 -4.07 4.49
N ILE A 63 10.97 -3.02 5.28
CA ILE A 63 10.86 -1.63 4.86
C ILE A 63 12.20 -0.97 5.19
N ASN A 64 12.87 -0.43 4.17
CA ASN A 64 14.16 0.23 4.30
C ASN A 64 14.12 1.62 3.64
N GLY A 65 15.24 2.34 3.66
CA GLY A 65 15.36 3.67 3.07
C GLY A 65 14.94 3.72 1.60
N THR A 66 15.42 2.79 0.78
CA THR A 66 15.10 2.71 -0.65
C THR A 66 13.60 2.60 -0.91
N VAL A 67 12.90 1.75 -0.14
CA VAL A 67 11.44 1.58 -0.26
C VAL A 67 10.70 2.85 0.16
N MET A 68 11.14 3.48 1.26
CA MET A 68 10.54 4.73 1.75
C MET A 68 10.76 5.88 0.77
N ASP A 69 11.96 6.03 0.21
CA ASP A 69 12.27 7.07 -0.79
C ASP A 69 11.42 6.89 -2.07
N ALA A 70 11.20 5.65 -2.50
CA ALA A 70 10.34 5.36 -3.63
C ALA A 70 8.86 5.69 -3.37
N ALA A 71 8.39 5.49 -2.14
CA ALA A 71 7.01 5.75 -1.74
C ALA A 71 6.74 7.23 -1.41
N ALA A 72 7.72 7.93 -0.84
CA ALA A 72 7.59 9.25 -0.22
C ALA A 72 6.82 10.30 -1.06
N PRO A 73 6.99 10.41 -2.39
CA PRO A 73 6.24 11.38 -3.18
C PRO A 73 4.72 11.18 -3.17
N GLY A 74 4.25 9.94 -2.92
CA GLY A 74 2.83 9.59 -2.89
C GLY A 74 2.23 9.54 -1.50
N LEU A 75 3.06 9.30 -0.47
CA LEU A 75 2.61 9.17 0.91
C LEU A 75 2.08 10.50 1.46
N ARG A 76 0.96 10.43 2.19
CA ARG A 76 0.30 11.61 2.77
C ARG A 76 0.25 11.58 4.30
N LEU A 77 0.57 10.43 4.88
CA LEU A 77 0.49 10.09 6.30
C LEU A 77 1.58 9.07 6.64
#